data_AF-A0A9Q0VMA9-F1
#
_entry.id   AF-A0A9Q0VMA9-F1
#
_cell.length_a   1.000
_cell.length_b   1.000
_cell.length_c   1.000
_cell.angle_alpha   90.00
_cell.angle_beta   90.00
_cell.angle_gamma   90.00
#
_symmetry.space_group_name_H-M   'P 1'
#
loop_
_entity.id
_entity.type
_entity.pdbx_description
1 polymer ?
#
loop_
_entity_poly.entity_id
_entity_poly.type
_entity_poly.pdbx_seq_one_letter_code
_entity_poly.pdbx_strand_id
1 'polypeptide(L)'
;MEENPKTTKQIFILSGQSNMSGRGGVCKDHHHHNHQYWDKVVPPECQPHQDIFRFSAKLHWEQAHEPLHADIDSKKVCGVGPGMSFANMVRQKMRVVVGLVPCAVGGTSITQWGRGEVLYENMVKRAKESVEDGGEIKGLLWYQGESDTSDIHDAEVYQGNMEKLIENVREDLGLPSLPIVMASIVFIKL
;
A
#
# COMPACT_ATOMS: atom_id res chain seq x y z
N MET A 1 -18.12 -33.95 11.89
CA MET A 1 -17.77 -33.00 10.83
C MET A 1 -16.56 -32.26 11.36
N GLU A 2 -15.40 -32.46 10.75
CA GLU A 2 -14.17 -31.82 11.19
C GLU A 2 -14.20 -30.37 10.69
N GLU A 3 -14.34 -29.41 11.60
CA GLU A 3 -14.22 -28.00 11.26
C GLU A 3 -12.79 -27.77 10.75
N ASN A 4 -12.66 -27.57 9.44
CA ASN A 4 -11.41 -27.17 8.83
C ASN A 4 -11.04 -25.81 9.47
N PRO A 5 -9.90 -25.67 10.17
CA PRO A 5 -9.57 -24.42 10.83
C PRO A 5 -9.51 -23.33 9.77
N LYS A 6 -10.43 -22.36 9.84
CA LYS A 6 -10.41 -21.19 8.95
C LYS A 6 -9.04 -20.54 9.12
N THR A 7 -8.19 -20.63 8.10
CA THR A 7 -6.90 -19.96 8.08
C THR A 7 -7.15 -18.46 8.18
N THR A 8 -6.84 -17.86 9.33
CA THR A 8 -6.99 -16.43 9.58
C THR A 8 -6.19 -15.64 8.55
N LYS A 9 -6.85 -14.70 7.87
CA LYS A 9 -6.24 -13.82 6.87
C LYS A 9 -5.18 -12.94 7.53
N GLN A 10 -3.96 -12.95 6.98
CA GLN A 10 -2.86 -12.11 7.40
C GLN A 10 -2.88 -10.81 6.60
N ILE A 11 -3.23 -9.69 7.24
CA ILE A 11 -3.55 -8.43 6.57
C ILE A 11 -2.35 -7.48 6.61
N PHE A 12 -2.02 -6.89 5.47
CA PHE A 12 -0.94 -5.91 5.32
C PHE A 12 -1.49 -4.62 4.70
N ILE A 13 -1.19 -3.50 5.35
CA ILE A 13 -1.55 -2.17 4.86
C ILE A 13 -0.45 -1.72 3.88
N LEU A 14 -0.84 -1.23 2.71
CA LEU A 14 0.07 -0.72 1.69
C LEU A 14 -0.13 0.79 1.56
N SER A 15 0.79 1.59 2.08
CA SER A 15 0.62 3.04 2.12
C SER A 15 1.89 3.82 1.74
N GLY A 16 1.72 5.12 1.51
CA GLY A 16 2.77 6.02 1.01
C GLY A 16 2.36 6.69 -0.31
N GLN A 17 3.30 6.83 -1.24
CA GLN A 17 3.08 7.54 -2.51
C GLN A 17 3.16 6.64 -3.76
N SER A 18 3.49 7.22 -4.92
CA SER A 18 3.39 6.58 -6.24
C SER A 18 4.21 5.30 -6.40
N ASN A 19 5.33 5.16 -5.69
CA ASN A 19 6.13 3.95 -5.74
C ASN A 19 5.50 2.80 -4.93
N MET A 20 4.69 3.08 -3.91
CA MET A 20 3.79 2.10 -3.30
C MET A 20 2.56 1.85 -4.19
N SER A 21 1.90 2.92 -4.67
CA SER A 21 0.65 2.78 -5.42
C SER A 21 0.84 2.08 -6.78
N GLY A 22 2.04 2.18 -7.34
CA GLY A 22 2.50 1.42 -8.50
C GLY A 22 2.55 2.24 -9.77
N ARG A 23 3.72 2.30 -10.41
CA ARG A 23 3.95 2.96 -11.71
C ARG A 23 4.72 2.08 -12.70
N GLY A 24 5.02 0.83 -12.33
CA GLY A 24 5.68 -0.12 -13.23
C GLY A 24 4.85 -0.38 -14.49
N GLY A 25 5.45 -0.24 -15.67
CA GLY A 25 4.78 -0.43 -16.95
C GLY A 25 3.85 0.71 -17.38
N VAL A 26 3.80 1.84 -16.65
CA VAL A 26 3.00 3.00 -17.07
C VAL A 26 3.77 3.78 -18.15
N CYS A 27 3.24 3.79 -19.36
CA CYS A 27 3.77 4.47 -20.52
C CYS A 27 3.04 5.79 -20.79
N LYS A 28 3.67 6.69 -21.55
CA LYS A 28 3.03 7.90 -22.11
C LYS A 28 2.71 7.65 -23.57
N ASP A 29 1.49 7.95 -23.98
CA ASP A 29 1.14 8.04 -25.40
C ASP A 29 1.64 9.38 -25.96
N HIS A 30 2.67 9.31 -26.80
CA HIS A 30 3.26 10.47 -27.46
C HIS A 30 2.39 10.99 -28.64
N HIS A 31 1.39 10.22 -29.08
CA HIS A 31 0.55 10.55 -30.22
C HIS A 31 -0.78 11.23 -29.83
N HIS A 32 -1.29 11.03 -28.60
CA HIS A 32 -2.55 11.63 -28.15
C HIS A 32 -2.41 12.31 -26.78
N HIS A 33 -2.19 13.63 -26.79
CA HIS A 33 -2.42 14.54 -25.66
C HIS A 33 -1.81 14.13 -24.30
N ASN A 34 -0.65 13.47 -24.30
CA ASN A 34 0.08 13.13 -23.06
C ASN A 34 -0.70 12.17 -22.13
N HIS A 35 -1.63 11.35 -22.68
CA HIS A 35 -2.33 10.34 -21.90
C HIS A 35 -1.37 9.24 -21.44
N GLN A 36 -1.53 8.82 -20.19
CA GLN A 36 -0.79 7.67 -19.64
C GLN A 36 -1.64 6.41 -19.73
N TYR A 37 -1.00 5.26 -19.90
CA TYR A 37 -1.64 3.94 -19.83
C TYR A 37 -0.67 2.92 -19.25
N TRP A 38 -1.20 1.87 -18.60
CA TRP A 38 -0.39 0.74 -18.15
C TRP A 38 -0.28 -0.30 -19.28
N ASP A 39 0.93 -0.79 -19.55
CA ASP A 39 1.25 -1.81 -20.57
C ASP A 39 0.63 -3.20 -20.31
N LYS A 40 0.06 -3.40 -19.12
CA LYS A 40 -0.57 -4.64 -18.64
C LYS A 40 0.41 -5.82 -18.50
N VAL A 41 1.71 -5.55 -18.48
CA VAL A 41 2.72 -6.57 -18.23
C VAL A 41 2.76 -6.86 -16.73
N VAL A 42 2.44 -8.11 -16.36
CA VAL A 42 2.48 -8.59 -14.98
C VAL A 42 3.61 -9.60 -14.83
N PRO A 43 4.68 -9.28 -14.07
CA PRO A 43 5.77 -10.22 -13.81
C PRO A 43 5.29 -11.51 -13.15
N PRO A 44 6.00 -12.65 -13.31
CA PRO A 44 5.64 -13.93 -12.69
C PRO A 44 5.44 -13.86 -11.17
N GLU A 45 6.23 -13.04 -10.48
CA GLU A 45 6.18 -12.84 -9.03
C GLU A 45 4.93 -12.09 -8.58
N CYS A 46 4.29 -11.36 -9.50
CA CYS A 46 3.09 -10.55 -9.25
C CYS A 46 1.79 -11.23 -9.70
N GLN A 47 1.84 -12.51 -10.13
CA GLN A 47 0.66 -13.22 -10.62
C GLN A 47 -0.39 -13.39 -9.50
N PRO A 48 -1.69 -13.31 -9.84
CA PRO A 48 -2.77 -13.50 -8.87
C PRO A 48 -2.80 -14.92 -8.30
N HIS A 49 -3.34 -15.07 -7.09
CA HIS A 49 -3.55 -16.36 -6.45
C HIS A 49 -4.88 -16.37 -5.70
N GLN A 50 -5.49 -17.54 -5.51
CA GLN A 50 -6.76 -17.69 -4.76
C GLN A 50 -6.65 -17.34 -3.26
N ASP A 51 -5.42 -17.27 -2.73
CA ASP A 51 -5.14 -16.99 -1.32
C ASP A 51 -4.63 -15.57 -1.10
N ILE A 52 -4.69 -14.70 -2.11
CA ILE A 52 -4.27 -13.30 -2.03
C ILE A 52 -5.46 -12.43 -2.38
N PHE A 53 -5.85 -11.61 -1.42
CA PHE A 53 -7.02 -10.74 -1.52
C PHE A 53 -6.61 -9.27 -1.42
N ARG A 54 -7.41 -8.42 -2.05
CA ARG A 54 -7.30 -6.96 -2.01
C ARG A 54 -8.58 -6.38 -1.43
N PHE A 55 -8.44 -5.40 -0.55
CA PHE A 55 -9.57 -4.67 0.00
C PHE A 55 -9.89 -3.47 -0.89
N SER A 56 -11.02 -3.52 -1.60
CA SER A 56 -11.38 -2.52 -2.62
C SER A 56 -11.75 -1.15 -2.02
N ALA A 57 -11.90 -0.14 -2.87
CA ALA A 57 -12.44 1.17 -2.46
C ALA A 57 -13.87 1.07 -1.91
N LYS A 58 -14.61 0.02 -2.29
CA LYS A 58 -15.97 -0.27 -1.82
C LYS A 58 -16.00 -1.10 -0.52
N LEU A 59 -14.86 -1.26 0.15
CA LEU A 59 -14.72 -1.98 1.43
C LEU A 59 -15.14 -3.46 1.33
N HIS A 60 -14.81 -4.12 0.21
CA HIS A 60 -14.97 -5.57 0.08
C HIS A 60 -13.66 -6.25 -0.26
N TRP A 61 -13.51 -7.48 0.22
CA TRP A 61 -12.43 -8.36 -0.19
C TRP A 61 -12.72 -8.93 -1.60
N GLU A 62 -11.75 -8.80 -2.50
CA GLU A 62 -11.75 -9.43 -3.82
C GLU A 62 -10.40 -10.09 -4.10
N GLN A 63 -10.30 -10.93 -5.13
CA GLN A 63 -9.01 -11.48 -5.53
C GLN A 63 -8.06 -10.35 -5.93
N ALA A 64 -6.82 -10.39 -5.45
CA ALA A 64 -5.84 -9.35 -5.74
C ALA A 64 -5.29 -9.48 -7.16
N HIS A 65 -5.33 -8.38 -7.91
CA HIS A 65 -4.71 -8.21 -9.23
C HIS A 65 -4.03 -6.83 -9.28
N GLU A 66 -2.92 -6.72 -10.01
CA GLU A 66 -2.38 -5.41 -10.36
C GLU A 66 -3.29 -4.69 -11.37
N PRO A 67 -3.38 -3.35 -11.34
CA PRO A 67 -2.78 -2.44 -10.36
C PRO A 67 -3.58 -2.38 -9.05
N LEU A 68 -2.94 -2.66 -7.91
CA LEU A 68 -3.63 -2.76 -6.62
C LEU A 68 -4.33 -1.47 -6.14
N HIS A 69 -3.87 -0.31 -6.62
CA HIS A 69 -4.38 1.00 -6.21
C HIS A 69 -5.28 1.67 -7.28
N ALA A 70 -5.72 0.94 -8.31
CA ALA A 70 -6.48 1.53 -9.42
C ALA A 70 -7.76 2.30 -9.01
N ASP A 71 -8.46 1.83 -7.97
CA ASP A 71 -9.65 2.49 -7.40
C ASP A 71 -9.34 3.33 -6.14
N ILE A 72 -8.07 3.39 -5.72
CA ILE A 72 -7.60 4.13 -4.54
C ILE A 72 -6.89 5.42 -4.98
N ASP A 73 -5.82 5.31 -5.77
CA ASP A 73 -5.07 6.43 -6.36
C ASP A 73 -5.70 6.85 -7.71
N SER A 74 -7.03 6.96 -7.72
CA SER A 74 -7.89 7.06 -8.92
C SER A 74 -7.63 8.28 -9.82
N LYS A 75 -6.92 9.29 -9.32
CA LYS A 75 -6.53 10.48 -10.10
C LYS A 75 -5.31 10.23 -10.99
N LYS A 76 -4.64 9.08 -10.85
CA LYS A 76 -3.41 8.72 -11.57
C LYS A 76 -3.55 7.34 -12.19
N VAL A 77 -2.90 7.14 -13.34
CA VAL A 77 -2.78 5.81 -13.93
C VAL A 77 -1.83 4.98 -13.07
N CYS A 78 -2.36 3.90 -12.51
CA CYS A 78 -1.58 2.94 -11.72
C CYS A 78 -1.05 1.82 -12.60
N GLY A 79 0.12 1.31 -12.25
CA GLY A 79 0.72 0.10 -12.81
C GLY A 79 1.18 -0.83 -11.71
N VAL A 80 2.20 -1.63 -11.97
CA VAL A 80 2.73 -2.58 -10.98
C VAL A 80 3.37 -1.84 -9.80
N GLY A 81 3.01 -2.27 -8.58
CA GLY A 81 3.67 -1.87 -7.32
C GLY A 81 4.34 -3.07 -6.64
N PRO A 82 4.81 -2.93 -5.38
CA PRO A 82 5.47 -4.01 -4.64
C PRO A 82 4.49 -5.01 -3.99
N GLY A 83 3.19 -4.71 -3.97
CA GLY A 83 2.22 -5.44 -3.15
C GLY A 83 2.04 -6.90 -3.55
N MET A 84 1.88 -7.19 -4.85
CA MET A 84 1.65 -8.57 -5.30
C MET A 84 2.88 -9.48 -5.13
N SER A 85 4.08 -8.98 -5.41
CA SER A 85 5.32 -9.74 -5.22
C SER A 85 5.58 -10.02 -3.74
N PHE A 86 5.35 -9.03 -2.87
CA PHE A 86 5.38 -9.22 -1.41
C PHE A 86 4.38 -10.29 -0.97
N ALA A 87 3.12 -10.18 -1.40
CA ALA A 87 2.07 -11.11 -1.00
C ALA A 87 2.35 -12.54 -1.44
N ASN A 88 2.84 -12.74 -2.67
CA ASN A 88 3.23 -14.06 -3.16
C ASN A 88 4.37 -14.66 -2.34
N MET A 89 5.40 -13.86 -2.01
CA MET A 89 6.49 -14.32 -1.17
C MET A 89 6.00 -14.73 0.22
N VAL A 90 5.19 -13.90 0.88
CA VAL A 90 4.65 -14.19 2.23
C VAL A 90 3.77 -15.44 2.19
N ARG A 91 2.84 -15.52 1.25
CA ARG A 91 1.97 -16.68 1.05
C ARG A 91 2.78 -17.96 0.89
N GLN A 92 3.82 -17.96 0.03
CA GLN A 92 4.62 -19.16 -0.23
C GLN A 92 5.45 -19.59 0.98
N LYS A 93 6.10 -18.64 1.67
CA LYS A 93 6.95 -18.93 2.82
C LYS A 93 6.17 -19.32 4.06
N MET A 94 5.06 -18.63 4.31
CA MET A 94 4.28 -18.78 5.55
C MET A 94 3.08 -19.72 5.38
N ARG A 95 2.69 -20.06 4.15
CA ARG A 95 1.50 -20.88 3.82
C ARG A 95 0.21 -20.33 4.42
N VAL A 96 -0.01 -19.03 4.23
CA VAL A 96 -1.14 -18.27 4.78
C VAL A 96 -1.97 -17.61 3.68
N VAL A 97 -3.21 -17.28 4.01
CA VAL A 97 -4.03 -16.34 3.23
C VAL A 97 -3.57 -14.92 3.51
N VAL A 98 -3.31 -14.14 2.46
CA VAL A 98 -2.82 -12.76 2.54
C VAL A 98 -3.92 -11.79 2.14
N GLY A 99 -4.14 -10.76 2.95
CA GLY A 99 -5.00 -9.62 2.63
C GLY A 99 -4.18 -8.35 2.44
N LEU A 100 -4.42 -7.62 1.37
CA LEU A 100 -3.77 -6.35 1.07
C LEU A 100 -4.77 -5.21 1.19
N VAL A 101 -4.42 -4.18 1.96
CA VAL A 101 -5.24 -2.96 2.14
C VAL A 101 -4.51 -1.80 1.45
N PRO A 102 -4.79 -1.54 0.16
CA PRO A 102 -4.17 -0.43 -0.56
C PRO A 102 -4.70 0.91 -0.05
N CYS A 103 -3.77 1.81 0.28
CA CYS A 103 -4.05 3.15 0.81
C CYS A 103 -3.18 4.24 0.17
N ALA A 104 -2.11 3.90 -0.57
CA ALA A 104 -1.14 4.87 -1.08
C ALA A 104 -1.74 5.84 -2.11
N VAL A 105 -1.26 7.09 -2.10
CA VAL A 105 -1.69 8.18 -3.01
C VAL A 105 -0.50 8.94 -3.57
N GLY A 106 -0.39 8.99 -4.90
CA GLY A 106 0.81 9.49 -5.57
C GLY A 106 1.03 11.01 -5.51
N GLY A 107 2.26 11.41 -5.19
CA GLY A 107 2.68 12.82 -5.12
C GLY A 107 2.30 13.51 -3.81
N THR A 108 2.22 12.73 -2.72
CA THR A 108 1.87 13.23 -1.39
C THR A 108 3.11 13.33 -0.52
N SER A 109 3.23 14.43 0.23
CA SER A 109 4.26 14.62 1.28
C SER A 109 3.84 13.95 2.58
N ILE A 110 4.79 13.70 3.49
CA ILE A 110 4.48 13.06 4.78
C ILE A 110 3.55 13.91 5.66
N THR A 111 3.56 15.23 5.49
CA THR A 111 2.68 16.15 6.22
C THR A 111 1.20 15.90 5.91
N GLN A 112 0.87 15.45 4.70
CA GLN A 112 -0.50 15.07 4.31
C GLN A 112 -0.95 13.73 4.93
N TRP A 113 -0.04 13.03 5.62
CA TRP A 113 -0.28 11.80 6.36
C TRP A 113 -0.26 12.01 7.87
N GLY A 114 -0.31 13.26 8.36
CA GLY A 114 -0.50 13.55 9.77
C GLY A 114 -1.86 13.09 10.31
N ARG A 115 -1.95 12.76 11.60
CA ARG A 115 -3.24 12.45 12.25
C ARG A 115 -4.22 13.60 12.07
N GLY A 116 -5.47 13.30 11.70
CA GLY A 116 -6.49 14.29 11.32
C GLY A 116 -6.50 14.65 9.84
N GLU A 117 -5.44 14.33 9.07
CA GLU A 117 -5.42 14.53 7.63
C GLU A 117 -6.21 13.45 6.88
N VAL A 118 -6.81 13.83 5.76
CA VAL A 118 -7.73 12.96 5.00
C VAL A 118 -7.09 11.62 4.61
N LEU A 119 -5.81 11.61 4.21
CA LEU A 119 -5.13 10.38 3.80
C LEU A 119 -4.88 9.44 4.97
N TYR A 120 -4.46 10.00 6.11
CA TYR A 120 -4.25 9.25 7.35
C TYR A 120 -5.56 8.64 7.85
N GLU A 121 -6.62 9.44 7.97
CA GLU A 121 -7.92 8.99 8.46
C GLU A 121 -8.51 7.89 7.56
N ASN A 122 -8.35 8.03 6.24
CA ASN A 122 -8.77 7.00 5.29
C ASN A 122 -7.97 5.71 5.44
N MET A 123 -6.66 5.78 5.67
CA MET A 123 -5.82 4.60 5.89
C MET A 123 -6.23 3.87 7.18
N VAL A 124 -6.40 4.59 8.28
CA VAL A 124 -6.82 4.01 9.57
C VAL A 124 -8.21 3.40 9.45
N LYS A 125 -9.17 4.11 8.83
CA LYS A 125 -10.51 3.60 8.58
C LYS A 125 -10.46 2.30 7.79
N ARG A 126 -9.79 2.28 6.64
CA ARG A 126 -9.70 1.09 5.78
C ARG A 126 -9.05 -0.08 6.50
N ALA A 127 -8.02 0.16 7.32
CA ALA A 127 -7.40 -0.88 8.13
C ALA A 127 -8.38 -1.49 9.15
N LYS A 128 -9.16 -0.67 9.86
CA LYS A 128 -10.19 -1.12 10.81
C LYS A 128 -11.29 -1.91 10.13
N GLU A 129 -11.79 -1.43 8.99
CA GLU A 129 -12.84 -2.09 8.21
C GLU A 129 -12.36 -3.45 7.67
N SER A 130 -11.07 -3.56 7.31
CA SER A 130 -10.51 -4.78 6.72
C SER A 130 -10.54 -6.00 7.65
N VAL A 131 -10.61 -5.79 8.97
CA VAL A 131 -10.62 -6.87 9.98
C VAL A 131 -12.03 -7.24 10.45
N GLU A 132 -13.08 -6.55 10.00
CA GLU A 132 -14.46 -6.81 10.45
C GLU A 132 -14.94 -8.23 10.10
N ASP A 133 -14.58 -8.73 8.91
CA ASP A 133 -14.85 -10.11 8.46
C ASP A 133 -13.82 -11.12 9.00
N GLY A 134 -13.02 -10.72 9.99
CA GLY A 134 -11.92 -11.48 10.55
C GLY A 134 -10.60 -11.36 9.77
N GLY A 135 -9.53 -11.76 10.43
CA GLY A 135 -8.16 -11.52 9.99
C GLY A 135 -7.39 -10.72 11.03
N GLU A 136 -6.08 -10.61 10.83
CA GLU A 136 -5.19 -9.89 11.73
C GLU A 136 -4.26 -8.99 10.93
N ILE A 137 -4.17 -7.72 11.31
CA ILE A 137 -3.18 -6.80 10.74
C ILE A 137 -1.79 -7.23 11.22
N LYS A 138 -0.91 -7.55 10.29
CA LYS A 138 0.45 -8.02 10.53
C LYS A 138 1.54 -7.00 10.20
N GLY A 139 1.20 -5.94 9.49
CA GLY A 139 2.14 -4.85 9.27
C GLY A 139 1.63 -3.76 8.36
N LEU A 140 2.35 -2.65 8.39
CA LEU A 140 2.24 -1.55 7.44
C LEU A 140 3.51 -1.55 6.57
N LEU A 141 3.33 -1.65 5.25
CA LEU A 141 4.36 -1.36 4.27
C LEU A 141 4.23 0.11 3.88
N TRP A 142 5.31 0.85 4.07
CA TRP A 142 5.37 2.28 3.83
C TRP A 142 6.44 2.60 2.79
N TYR A 143 6.05 3.22 1.68
CA TYR A 143 7.00 3.72 0.68
C TYR A 143 6.61 5.13 0.25
N GLN A 144 7.29 6.10 0.88
CA GLN A 144 7.09 7.53 0.70
C GLN A 144 8.38 8.28 1.02
N GLY A 145 8.49 9.51 0.51
CA GLY A 145 9.52 10.46 0.88
C GLY A 145 9.99 11.32 -0.28
N GLU A 146 9.73 10.92 -1.53
CA GLU A 146 10.25 11.65 -2.69
C GLU A 146 9.67 13.06 -2.79
N SER A 147 8.41 13.27 -2.38
CA SER A 147 7.80 14.61 -2.34
C SER A 147 8.49 15.55 -1.34
N ASP A 148 8.90 15.03 -0.18
CA ASP A 148 9.56 15.78 0.91
C ASP A 148 11.03 16.13 0.62
N THR A 149 11.61 15.64 -0.49
CA THR A 149 12.97 16.03 -0.91
C THR A 149 13.03 17.32 -1.72
N SER A 150 11.88 17.89 -2.08
CA SER A 150 11.82 19.08 -2.93
C SER A 150 12.18 20.37 -2.19
N ASP A 151 12.03 20.37 -0.86
CA ASP A 151 12.33 21.48 0.04
C ASP A 151 13.23 20.99 1.19
N ILE A 152 14.24 21.79 1.54
CA ILE A 152 15.20 21.42 2.58
C ILE A 152 14.54 21.33 3.96
N HIS A 153 13.56 22.19 4.23
CA HIS A 153 12.83 22.19 5.50
C HIS A 153 12.04 20.90 5.66
N ASP A 154 11.32 20.47 4.62
CA ASP A 154 10.54 19.22 4.62
C ASP A 154 11.45 18.00 4.84
N ALA A 155 12.62 17.98 4.20
CA ALA A 155 13.61 16.93 4.38
C ALA A 155 14.17 16.89 5.82
N GLU A 156 14.46 18.05 6.42
CA GLU A 156 14.98 18.16 7.79
C GLU A 156 13.98 17.67 8.84
N VAL A 157 12.68 17.92 8.64
CA VAL A 157 11.63 17.51 9.59
C VAL A 157 11.06 16.11 9.32
N TYR A 158 11.46 15.46 8.22
CA TYR A 158 10.90 14.19 7.76
C TYR A 158 10.97 13.09 8.82
N GLN A 159 12.11 12.94 9.49
CA GLN A 159 12.30 11.92 10.53
C GLN A 159 11.27 12.08 11.66
N GLY A 160 11.11 13.30 12.19
CA GLY A 160 10.17 13.56 13.28
C GLY A 160 8.70 13.36 12.85
N ASN A 161 8.37 13.64 11.60
CA ASN A 161 7.04 13.35 11.06
C ASN A 161 6.80 11.85 10.89
N MET A 162 7.82 11.10 10.47
CA MET A 162 7.74 9.64 10.33
C MET A 162 7.56 8.95 11.68
N GLU A 163 8.29 9.39 12.72
CA GLU A 163 8.14 8.89 14.09
C GLU A 163 6.71 9.11 14.60
N LYS A 164 6.16 10.32 14.41
CA LYS A 164 4.76 10.63 14.75
C LYS A 164 3.77 9.76 13.96
N LEU A 165 3.99 9.54 12.67
CA LEU A 165 3.14 8.67 11.86
C LEU A 165 3.11 7.25 12.44
N ILE A 166 4.27 6.69 12.78
CA ILE A 166 4.40 5.35 13.39
C ILE A 166 3.63 5.27 14.70
N GLU A 167 3.82 6.24 15.59
CA GLU A 167 3.15 6.30 16.89
C GLU A 167 1.64 6.40 16.73
N ASN A 168 1.18 7.32 15.89
CA ASN A 168 -0.25 7.54 15.65
C ASN A 168 -0.92 6.29 15.08
N VAL A 169 -0.32 5.62 14.09
CA VAL A 169 -0.87 4.39 13.50
C VAL A 169 -0.99 3.29 14.54
N ARG A 170 0.04 3.10 15.37
CA ARG A 170 0.03 2.08 16.43
C ARG A 170 -1.06 2.35 17.47
N GLU A 171 -1.20 3.60 17.88
CA GLU A 171 -2.22 4.02 18.85
C GLU A 171 -3.63 3.85 18.27
N ASP A 172 -3.90 4.39 17.07
CA ASP A 172 -5.24 4.41 16.49
C ASP A 172 -5.73 3.03 16.05
N LEU A 173 -4.82 2.11 15.72
CA LEU A 173 -5.14 0.71 15.46
C LEU A 173 -5.12 -0.16 16.72
N GLY A 174 -4.65 0.35 17.86
CA GLY A 174 -4.50 -0.42 19.10
C GLY A 174 -3.44 -1.52 19.00
N LEU A 175 -2.41 -1.35 18.16
CA LEU A 175 -1.37 -2.33 17.87
C LEU A 175 0.02 -1.77 18.22
N PRO A 176 0.40 -1.72 19.51
CA PRO A 176 1.63 -1.06 19.96
C PRO A 176 2.92 -1.67 19.40
N SER A 177 2.89 -2.96 19.03
CA SER A 177 4.02 -3.68 18.44
C SER A 177 3.89 -3.89 16.94
N LEU A 178 2.99 -3.16 16.25
CA LEU A 178 2.80 -3.31 14.81
C LEU A 178 4.13 -3.13 14.05
N PRO A 179 4.55 -4.13 13.26
CA PRO A 179 5.68 -3.98 12.36
C PRO A 179 5.38 -2.95 11.28
N ILE A 180 6.29 -2.00 11.11
CA ILE A 180 6.24 -1.01 10.03
C ILE A 180 7.53 -1.17 9.23
N VAL A 181 7.38 -1.56 7.97
CA VAL A 181 8.51 -1.77 7.05
C VAL A 181 8.53 -0.59 6.08
N MET A 182 9.62 0.17 6.14
CA MET A 182 9.81 1.35 5.30
C MET A 182 10.81 1.05 4.18
N ALA A 183 10.51 1.53 2.98
CA ALA A 183 11.48 1.57 1.90
C ALA A 183 12.26 2.90 1.95
N SER A 184 13.58 2.82 1.83
CA SER A 184 14.40 4.01 1.57
C SER A 184 14.18 4.46 0.13
N ILE A 185 13.97 5.75 -0.10
CA ILE A 185 13.79 6.29 -1.45
C ILE A 185 15.06 6.11 -2.28
N VAL A 186 14.89 5.69 -3.54
CA VAL A 186 16.02 5.51 -4.46
C VAL A 186 16.35 6.85 -5.09
N PHE A 187 17.46 7.46 -4.69
CA PHE A 187 17.98 8.66 -5.33
C PHE A 187 18.76 8.25 -6.60
N ILE A 188 18.18 8.48 -7.78
CA ILE A 188 18.97 8.63 -9.01
C ILE A 188 19.26 10.11 -9.13
N LYS A 189 20.48 10.51 -8.75
CA LYS A 189 21.01 11.83 -9.10
C LYS A 189 21.23 11.77 -10.63
N LEU A 190 20.33 12.38 -11.40
CA LEU A 190 20.54 12.61 -12.84
C LEU A 190 21.60 13.70 -13.03
#